data_AF-A0A2M8L4X0-F1
#
_entry.id   AF-A0A2M8L4X0-F1
#
_cell.length_a   1.000
_cell.length_b   1.000
_cell.length_c   1.000
_cell.angle_alpha   90.00
_cell.angle_beta   90.00
_cell.angle_gamma   90.00
#
_symmetry.space_group_name_H-M   'P 1'
#
loop_
_entity.id
_entity.type
_entity.pdbx_description
1 polymer ?
#
loop_
_entity_poly.entity_id
_entity_poly.type
_entity_poly.pdbx_seq_one_letter_code
_entity_poly.pdbx_strand_id
1 'polypeptide(L)'
;GRYLKKGGQYPDYTLRLYKKGKGHLPCKSVHEQAEVKGKVGYLKNDLLHLADPTFSRYLVRFDRYTSLLADELEEKNVRLGLGSGMNYMLIKPLKWFLLTYFRHKGFVDGFPGFVFSLF
;
A
#
# COMPACT_ATOMS: atom_id res chain seq x y z
N GLY A 1 -9.60 -13.96 -10.26
CA GLY A 1 -9.20 -12.72 -9.55
C GLY A 1 -10.38 -11.79 -9.49
N ARG A 2 -10.51 -10.97 -8.44
CA ARG A 2 -11.58 -9.97 -8.26
C ARG A 2 -10.94 -8.66 -7.80
N TYR A 3 -11.50 -7.52 -8.21
CA TYR A 3 -11.07 -6.22 -7.70
C TYR A 3 -11.43 -6.06 -6.22
N LEU A 4 -10.48 -5.56 -5.43
CA LEU A 4 -10.73 -5.12 -4.07
C LEU A 4 -11.44 -3.76 -4.13
N LYS A 5 -12.66 -3.70 -3.60
CA LYS A 5 -13.47 -2.48 -3.58
C LYS A 5 -13.48 -1.82 -2.21
N LYS A 6 -13.02 -2.54 -1.18
CA LYS A 6 -12.98 -2.14 0.22
C LYS A 6 -11.58 -2.39 0.79
N GLY A 7 -11.43 -2.33 2.11
CA GLY A 7 -10.12 -2.48 2.76
C GLY A 7 -9.19 -1.27 2.56
N GLY A 8 -9.70 -0.14 2.06
CA GLY A 8 -8.92 1.05 1.74
C GLY A 8 -8.20 1.00 0.39
N GLN A 9 -8.49 0.00 -0.46
CA GLN A 9 -7.86 -0.15 -1.78
C GLN A 9 -8.56 0.60 -2.91
N TYR A 10 -9.82 0.96 -2.74
CA TYR A 10 -10.58 1.70 -3.74
C TYR A 10 -11.57 2.69 -3.08
N PRO A 11 -11.71 3.92 -3.60
CA PRO A 11 -10.92 4.51 -4.69
C PRO A 11 -9.48 4.86 -4.25
N ASP A 12 -8.49 4.55 -5.10
CA ASP A 12 -7.08 4.93 -4.91
C ASP A 12 -6.68 5.96 -5.98
N TYR A 13 -6.73 7.24 -5.61
CA TYR A 13 -6.41 8.33 -6.52
C TYR A 13 -4.90 8.54 -6.60
N THR A 14 -4.34 8.35 -7.79
CA THR A 14 -2.93 8.63 -8.09
C THR A 14 -2.81 9.54 -9.29
N LEU A 15 -1.88 10.50 -9.20
CA LEU A 15 -1.55 11.34 -10.33
C LEU A 15 -0.78 10.52 -11.38
N ARG A 16 -1.37 10.33 -12.56
CA ARG A 16 -0.81 9.48 -13.64
C ARG A 16 -0.36 10.25 -14.88
N LEU A 17 -0.93 11.42 -15.12
CA LEU A 17 -0.68 12.22 -16.31
C LEU A 17 -0.38 13.66 -15.92
N TYR A 18 0.74 14.17 -16.39
CA TYR A 18 1.17 15.54 -16.19
C TYR A 18 2.04 16.01 -17.36
N LYS A 19 2.05 17.32 -17.62
CA LYS A 19 2.83 17.90 -18.71
C LYS A 19 4.33 17.83 -18.38
N LYS A 20 5.16 17.45 -19.37
CA LYS A 20 6.62 17.45 -19.24
C LYS A 20 7.13 18.83 -18.77
N GLY A 21 7.98 18.83 -17.74
CA GLY A 21 8.52 20.06 -17.13
C GLY A 21 7.57 20.76 -16.14
N LYS A 22 6.35 20.23 -15.93
CA LYS A 22 5.39 20.76 -14.94
C LYS A 22 5.07 19.77 -13.82
N GLY A 23 5.49 18.51 -13.96
CA GLY A 23 5.49 17.54 -12.87
C GLY A 23 6.76 16.72 -12.85
N HIS A 24 7.09 16.19 -11.67
CA HIS A 24 8.23 15.31 -11.46
C HIS A 24 7.91 14.29 -10.36
N LEU A 25 8.68 13.20 -10.34
CA LEU A 25 8.73 12.30 -9.20
C LEU A 25 9.83 12.81 -8.26
N PRO A 26 9.60 12.88 -6.94
CA PRO A 26 10.60 13.36 -5.97
C PRO A 26 11.81 12.40 -5.79
N CYS A 27 11.70 11.15 -6.21
CA CYS A 27 12.67 10.05 -6.15
C CYS A 27 13.26 9.74 -4.75
N LYS A 28 12.54 10.03 -3.67
CA LYS A 28 12.83 9.73 -2.26
C LYS A 28 12.38 8.33 -1.82
N SER A 29 11.34 7.75 -2.41
CA SER A 29 10.76 6.47 -1.95
C SER A 29 9.99 5.71 -3.05
N VAL A 30 9.72 4.42 -2.82
CA VAL A 30 8.93 3.54 -3.69
C VAL A 30 7.43 3.87 -3.75
N HIS A 31 6.91 4.71 -2.85
CA HIS A 31 5.49 5.09 -2.75
C HIS A 31 5.20 6.54 -3.17
N GLU A 32 6.05 7.10 -4.01
CA GLU A 32 5.91 8.50 -4.35
C GLU A 32 4.79 8.78 -5.33
N GLN A 33 4.04 9.82 -5.00
CA GLN A 33 3.11 10.43 -5.92
C GLN A 33 3.87 11.49 -6.73
N ALA A 34 3.55 11.57 -8.02
CA ALA A 34 4.07 12.64 -8.86
C ALA A 34 3.57 13.99 -8.34
N GLU A 35 4.49 14.93 -8.17
CA GLU A 35 4.19 16.29 -7.77
C GLU A 35 4.01 17.15 -9.03
N VAL A 36 2.98 18.00 -9.05
CA VAL A 36 2.71 18.92 -10.17
C VAL A 36 2.55 20.34 -9.67
N LYS A 37 3.20 21.26 -10.38
CA LYS A 37 3.01 22.70 -10.19
C LYS A 37 1.80 23.16 -11.02
N GLY A 38 0.62 23.14 -10.41
CA GLY A 38 -0.62 23.59 -11.05
C GLY A 38 -1.88 22.95 -10.47
N LYS A 39 -3.01 23.13 -11.17
CA LYS A 39 -4.28 22.47 -10.80
C LYS A 39 -4.26 21.01 -11.24
N VAL A 40 -4.78 20.14 -10.38
CA VAL A 40 -5.01 18.72 -10.66
C VAL A 40 -6.52 18.44 -10.68
N GLY A 41 -6.93 17.34 -11.30
CA GLY A 41 -8.33 16.93 -11.39
C GLY A 41 -8.46 15.42 -11.45
N TYR A 42 -9.69 14.93 -11.32
CA TYR A 42 -10.02 13.51 -11.34
C TYR A 42 -10.52 13.09 -12.72
N LEU A 43 -10.21 11.87 -13.12
CA LEU A 43 -10.85 11.24 -14.27
C LEU A 43 -12.33 10.96 -13.93
N LYS A 44 -13.20 11.09 -14.93
CA LYS A 44 -14.61 10.72 -14.79
C LYS A 44 -14.82 9.21 -14.67
N ASN A 45 -13.91 8.44 -15.24
CA ASN A 45 -13.93 6.98 -15.26
C ASN A 45 -12.69 6.42 -14.58
N ASP A 46 -12.80 5.18 -14.10
CA ASP A 46 -11.69 4.47 -13.48
C ASP A 46 -10.57 4.19 -14.49
N LEU A 47 -9.32 4.33 -14.04
CA LEU A 47 -8.16 3.83 -14.77
C LEU A 47 -7.89 2.39 -14.35
N LEU A 48 -7.89 1.46 -15.31
CA LEU A 48 -7.57 0.07 -15.04
C LEU A 48 -6.10 -0.07 -14.61
N HIS A 49 -5.87 -0.49 -13.36
CA HIS A 49 -4.54 -0.69 -12.81
C HIS A 49 -4.41 -2.10 -12.23
N LEU A 50 -3.76 -2.99 -12.99
CA LEU A 50 -3.52 -4.39 -12.61
C LEU A 50 -2.08 -4.56 -12.10
N ALA A 51 -1.80 -4.04 -10.91
CA ALA A 51 -0.44 -4.07 -10.35
C ALA A 51 0.05 -5.50 -10.08
N ASP A 52 -0.82 -6.35 -9.50
CA ASP A 52 -0.54 -7.75 -9.20
C ASP A 52 -1.63 -8.66 -9.80
N PRO A 53 -1.46 -9.09 -11.07
CA PRO A 53 -2.44 -9.96 -11.72
C PRO A 53 -2.51 -11.36 -11.09
N THR A 54 -1.47 -11.79 -10.36
CA THR A 54 -1.38 -13.09 -9.71
C THR A 54 -0.94 -12.95 -8.24
N PHE A 55 -1.32 -13.92 -7.41
CA PHE A 55 -0.90 -13.93 -6.00
C PHE A 55 0.62 -14.09 -5.84
N SER A 56 1.27 -14.86 -6.72
CA SER A 56 2.74 -14.95 -6.74
C SER A 56 3.40 -13.61 -7.00
N ARG A 57 2.84 -12.80 -7.92
CA ARG A 57 3.34 -11.44 -8.18
C ARG A 57 3.16 -10.54 -6.96
N TYR A 58 2.01 -10.64 -6.29
CA TYR A 58 1.75 -9.94 -5.03
C TYR A 58 2.80 -10.31 -3.96
N LEU A 59 3.13 -11.59 -3.79
CA LEU A 59 4.13 -12.03 -2.80
C LEU A 59 5.53 -11.51 -3.12
N VAL A 60 5.95 -11.50 -4.39
CA VAL A 60 7.24 -10.89 -4.79
C VAL A 60 7.29 -9.41 -4.45
N ARG A 61 6.16 -8.71 -4.62
CA ARG A 61 6.06 -7.30 -4.26
C ARG A 61 6.11 -7.13 -2.74
N PHE A 62 5.35 -7.94 -2.00
CA PHE A 62 5.32 -7.95 -0.53
C PHE A 62 6.73 -8.16 0.05
N ASP A 63 7.46 -9.16 -0.43
CA ASP A 63 8.85 -9.45 -0.02
C ASP A 63 9.74 -8.21 -0.14
N ARG A 64 9.73 -7.55 -1.30
CA ARG A 64 10.46 -6.29 -1.53
C ARG A 64 10.10 -5.20 -0.52
N TYR A 65 8.82 -5.01 -0.24
CA TYR A 65 8.37 -4.00 0.72
C TYR A 65 8.81 -4.35 2.14
N THR A 66 8.78 -5.63 2.52
CA THR A 66 9.25 -6.07 3.83
C THR A 66 10.77 -5.91 3.96
N SER A 67 11.55 -6.14 2.90
CA SER A 67 12.99 -5.86 2.90
C SER A 67 13.27 -4.37 3.09
N LEU A 68 12.60 -3.50 2.32
CA LEU A 68 12.76 -2.05 2.47
C LEU A 68 12.37 -1.56 3.87
N LEU A 69 11.31 -2.13 4.46
CA LEU A 69 10.94 -1.81 5.84
C LEU A 69 12.02 -2.26 6.83
N ALA A 70 12.66 -3.41 6.61
CA ALA A 70 13.76 -3.86 7.45
C ALA A 70 14.95 -2.89 7.39
N ASP A 71 15.35 -2.47 6.18
CA ASP A 71 16.42 -1.49 5.97
C ASP A 71 16.09 -0.16 6.68
N GLU A 72 14.85 0.34 6.52
CA GLU A 72 14.41 1.57 7.21
C GLU A 72 14.45 1.46 8.74
N LEU A 73 14.14 0.29 9.30
CA LEU A 73 14.18 0.07 10.75
C LEU A 73 15.61 0.03 11.28
N GLU A 74 16.55 -0.51 10.49
CA GLU A 74 17.97 -0.50 10.79
C GLU A 74 18.52 0.93 10.74
N GLU A 75 18.23 1.70 9.70
CA GLU A 75 18.62 3.12 9.59
C GLU A 75 18.10 3.96 10.76
N LYS A 76 16.85 3.70 11.20
CA LYS A 76 16.23 4.35 12.37
C LYS A 76 16.76 3.84 13.70
N ASN A 77 17.74 2.93 13.70
CA ASN A 77 18.36 2.34 14.89
C ASN A 77 17.31 1.76 15.87
N VAL A 78 16.27 1.11 15.33
CA VAL A 78 15.22 0.51 16.14
C VAL A 78 15.79 -0.65 16.94
N ARG A 79 15.77 -0.52 18.27
CA ARG A 79 16.29 -1.55 19.17
C ARG A 79 15.51 -2.86 18.99
N LEU A 80 16.22 -3.91 18.62
CA LEU A 80 15.69 -5.27 18.58
C LEU A 80 15.64 -5.80 20.01
N GLY A 81 14.43 -6.03 20.51
CA GLY A 81 14.18 -6.58 21.84
C GLY A 81 12.75 -7.11 21.91
N LEU A 82 12.40 -7.85 22.97
CA LEU A 82 11.09 -8.52 23.07
C LEU A 82 9.91 -7.56 22.87
N GLY A 83 9.99 -6.35 23.43
CA GLY A 83 8.95 -5.33 23.25
C GLY A 83 8.81 -4.84 21.80
N SER A 84 9.93 -4.66 21.10
CA SER A 84 9.93 -4.29 19.68
C SER A 84 9.41 -5.46 18.82
N GLY A 85 9.87 -6.69 19.10
CA GLY A 85 9.40 -7.91 18.44
C GLY A 85 7.89 -8.09 18.55
N MET A 86 7.33 -8.01 19.77
CA MET A 86 5.87 -8.08 19.98
C MET A 86 5.13 -6.95 19.24
N ASN A 87 5.68 -5.74 19.23
CA ASN A 87 5.05 -4.62 18.56
C ASN A 87 4.96 -4.82 17.04
N TYR A 88 6.06 -5.21 16.40
CA TYR A 88 6.14 -5.36 14.94
C TYR A 88 5.53 -6.68 14.44
N MET A 89 5.58 -7.77 15.21
CA MET A 89 5.05 -9.06 14.78
C MET A 89 3.58 -9.30 15.15
N LEU A 90 3.07 -8.66 16.22
CA LEU A 90 1.70 -8.91 16.71
C LEU A 90 0.84 -7.65 16.72
N ILE A 91 1.28 -6.61 17.43
CA ILE A 91 0.41 -5.44 17.67
C ILE A 91 0.14 -4.68 16.36
N LYS A 92 1.17 -4.39 15.58
CA LYS A 92 1.01 -3.67 14.30
C LYS A 92 0.20 -4.46 13.27
N PRO A 93 0.48 -5.75 12.98
CA PRO A 93 -0.32 -6.53 12.04
C PRO A 93 -1.77 -6.70 12.50
N LEU A 94 -2.01 -6.96 13.80
CA LEU A 94 -3.37 -7.08 14.32
C LEU A 94 -4.14 -5.77 14.19
N LYS A 95 -3.51 -4.64 14.52
CA LYS A 95 -4.12 -3.31 14.35
C LYS A 95 -4.44 -3.03 12.88
N TRP A 96 -3.53 -3.38 11.97
CA TRP A 96 -3.74 -3.25 10.53
C TRP A 96 -4.93 -4.10 10.07
N PHE A 97 -4.97 -5.37 10.43
CA PHE A 97 -6.08 -6.28 10.11
C PHE A 97 -7.42 -5.74 10.60
N LEU A 98 -7.50 -5.29 11.86
CA LEU A 98 -8.74 -4.74 12.41
C LEU A 98 -9.19 -3.47 11.66
N LEU A 99 -8.24 -2.64 11.26
CA LEU A 99 -8.48 -1.42 10.50
C LEU A 99 -8.99 -1.74 9.08
N THR A 100 -8.28 -2.57 8.33
CA THR A 100 -8.60 -2.87 6.92
C THR A 100 -9.82 -3.78 6.80
N TYR A 101 -9.88 -4.83 7.61
CA TYR A 101 -10.95 -5.83 7.53
C TYR A 101 -12.27 -5.28 8.05
N PHE A 102 -12.33 -4.74 9.28
CA PHE A 102 -13.58 -4.28 9.88
C PHE A 102 -13.88 -2.82 9.58
N ARG A 103 -12.98 -1.89 9.92
CA ARG A 103 -13.26 -0.45 9.75
C ARG A 103 -13.39 -0.04 8.28
N HIS A 104 -12.51 -0.55 7.41
CA HIS A 104 -12.59 -0.31 5.97
C HIS A 104 -13.42 -1.37 5.22
N LYS A 105 -14.14 -2.24 5.95
CA LYS A 105 -15.08 -3.23 5.41
C LYS A 105 -14.45 -4.20 4.39
N GLY A 106 -13.18 -4.56 4.55
CA GLY A 106 -12.50 -5.55 3.70
C GLY A 106 -13.24 -6.88 3.59
N PHE A 107 -14.01 -7.28 4.62
CA PHE A 107 -14.84 -8.48 4.58
C PHE A 107 -15.87 -8.51 3.43
N VAL A 108 -16.26 -7.36 2.87
CA VAL A 108 -17.19 -7.28 1.72
C VAL A 108 -16.60 -7.90 0.46
N ASP A 109 -15.27 -7.90 0.33
CA ASP A 109 -14.58 -8.51 -0.80
C ASP A 109 -14.36 -10.02 -0.63
N GLY A 110 -14.83 -10.61 0.48
CA GLY A 110 -14.75 -12.05 0.75
C GLY A 110 -13.32 -12.51 1.03
N PHE A 111 -12.96 -13.69 0.53
CA PHE A 111 -11.63 -14.29 0.74
C PHE A 111 -10.47 -13.39 0.27
N PRO A 112 -10.51 -12.74 -0.91
CA PRO A 112 -9.48 -11.77 -1.30
C PRO A 112 -9.32 -10.60 -0.33
N GLY A 113 -10.42 -10.10 0.24
CA GLY A 113 -10.38 -9.02 1.23
C GLY A 113 -9.79 -9.45 2.56
N PHE A 114 -10.05 -10.70 2.99
CA PHE A 114 -9.39 -11.31 4.14
C PHE A 114 -7.89 -11.46 3.92
N VAL A 115 -7.46 -12.02 2.78
CA VAL A 115 -6.04 -12.17 2.43
C VAL A 115 -5.35 -10.80 2.42
N PHE A 116 -5.93 -9.80 1.76
CA PHE A 116 -5.38 -8.44 1.74
C PHE A 116 -5.28 -7.81 3.14
N SER A 117 -6.18 -8.13 4.06
CA SER A 117 -6.14 -7.55 5.41
C SER A 117 -5.10 -8.22 6.30
N LEU A 118 -4.69 -9.45 5.97
CA LEU A 118 -3.77 -10.27 6.75
C LEU A 118 -2.29 -10.00 6.42
N PHE A 119 -2.00 -9.69 5.15
CA PHE A 119 -0.67 -9.38 4.63
C PHE A 119 -0.48 -7.88 4.49
#